data_AF-A0A3E2N5D3-F1
#
_entry.id   AF-A0A3E2N5D3-F1
#
_cell.length_a   1.000
_cell.length_b   1.000
_cell.length_c   1.000
_cell.angle_alpha   90.00
_cell.angle_beta   90.00
_cell.angle_gamma   90.00
#
_symmetry.space_group_name_H-M   'P 1'
#
loop_
_entity.id
_entity.type
_entity.pdbx_description
1 polymer ?
#
loop_
_entity_poly.entity_id
_entity_poly.type
_entity_poly.pdbx_seq_one_letter_code
_entity_poly.pdbx_strand_id
1 'polypeptide(L)'
;MKTVLKKIMITALAGIVLTAVLLMSACNSKTTGWVQSDGKWYYYDDKGVMVKNTVVEGHELGADGAMVESQDDDALNTETVSMEEQLNQPDGWYVNNEEKEPKWHYIKDHAYVTGWLNVEDSWYYFDEQGAMVNDTTIEIEGKDYIFSETGKCTNKES
;
A
#
# COMPACT_ATOMS: atom_id res chain seq x y z
N MET A 1 38.52 60.84 0.91
CA MET A 1 38.27 60.52 -0.50
C MET A 1 37.09 59.54 -0.53
N LYS A 2 36.00 59.94 -1.19
CA LYS A 2 34.74 59.21 -1.44
C LYS A 2 33.78 59.02 -0.24
N THR A 3 32.90 60.01 -0.16
CA THR A 3 31.72 60.22 0.66
C THR A 3 30.53 59.33 0.23
N VAL A 4 29.54 59.17 1.14
CA VAL A 4 28.09 58.83 0.95
C VAL A 4 27.73 57.44 0.38
N LEU A 5 26.67 56.71 0.78
CA LEU A 5 25.32 57.11 1.19
C LEU A 5 24.53 55.91 1.79
N LYS A 6 23.68 56.21 2.79
CA LYS A 6 22.39 55.58 3.18
C LYS A 6 22.30 54.11 3.64
N LYS A 7 21.96 54.00 4.92
CA LYS A 7 21.11 52.95 5.52
C LYS A 7 19.98 52.54 4.56
N ILE A 8 19.88 51.24 4.26
CA ILE A 8 18.61 50.61 3.87
C ILE A 8 18.20 49.70 5.02
N MET A 9 17.13 50.13 5.70
CA MET A 9 16.35 49.30 6.60
C MET A 9 15.73 48.17 5.78
N ILE A 10 16.01 46.91 6.08
CA ILE A 10 15.13 45.82 5.64
C ILE A 10 14.04 45.69 6.71
N THR A 11 13.09 46.62 6.70
CA THR A 11 11.73 46.35 7.12
C THR A 11 10.96 45.94 5.88
N ALA A 12 10.82 44.64 5.68
CA ALA A 12 9.66 44.06 5.03
C ALA A 12 9.43 42.71 5.72
N LEU A 13 8.17 42.50 6.09
CA LEU A 13 7.65 41.23 6.57
C LEU A 13 8.03 40.07 5.62
N ALA A 14 8.14 38.88 6.22
CA ALA A 14 8.45 37.56 5.66
C ALA A 14 9.89 37.39 5.13
N GLY A 15 10.81 36.71 5.80
CA GLY A 15 10.76 35.96 7.03
C GLY A 15 12.16 35.35 7.29
N ILE A 16 12.75 35.71 8.43
CA ILE A 16 13.71 34.94 9.25
C ILE A 16 14.94 34.34 8.53
N VAL A 17 16.08 35.03 8.66
CA VAL A 17 17.35 34.35 8.97
C VAL A 17 18.18 35.25 9.90
N LEU A 18 18.37 34.87 11.16
CA LEU A 18 19.67 34.85 11.87
C LEU A 18 19.46 34.53 13.36
N THR A 19 20.03 33.41 13.85
CA THR A 19 21.01 33.35 14.96
C THR A 19 21.26 31.90 15.39
N ALA A 20 22.34 31.29 14.88
CA ALA A 20 23.15 30.31 15.62
C ALA A 20 24.44 30.05 14.83
N VAL A 21 25.52 30.66 15.32
CA VAL A 21 26.90 30.31 15.02
C VAL A 21 27.14 28.87 15.53
N LEU A 22 27.93 28.07 14.81
CA LEU A 22 29.09 27.30 15.33
C LEU A 22 29.29 25.94 14.61
N LEU A 23 30.47 25.81 13.97
CA LEU A 23 31.21 24.57 13.63
C LEU A 23 30.44 23.45 12.91
N MET A 24 30.78 23.20 11.63
CA MET A 24 31.11 21.84 11.17
C MET A 24 31.83 21.88 9.83
N SER A 25 33.06 21.36 9.87
CA SER A 25 33.87 20.75 8.81
C SER A 25 33.55 21.11 7.36
N ALA A 26 34.54 21.68 6.67
CA ALA A 26 34.66 21.48 5.23
C ALA A 26 34.81 19.98 4.96
N CYS A 27 33.70 19.27 4.74
CA CYS A 27 33.76 18.07 3.94
C CYS A 27 33.87 18.56 2.51
N ASN A 28 35.07 18.44 1.98
CA ASN A 28 35.32 18.52 0.55
C ASN A 28 34.65 17.28 -0.09
N SER A 29 33.32 17.16 0.00
CA SER A 29 32.61 16.00 -0.52
C SER A 29 32.43 16.25 -2.01
N LYS A 30 33.42 15.84 -2.80
CA LYS A 30 33.11 15.49 -4.18
C LYS A 30 31.92 14.54 -4.11
N THR A 31 30.78 14.95 -4.64
CA THR A 31 29.61 14.10 -4.78
C THR A 31 30.04 12.99 -5.73
N THR A 32 30.32 11.83 -5.14
CA THR A 32 30.66 10.58 -5.81
C THR A 32 29.65 9.56 -5.32
N GLY A 33 29.26 8.63 -6.17
CA GLY A 33 28.13 7.74 -5.92
C GLY A 33 26.76 8.38 -6.20
N TRP A 34 25.72 7.74 -5.65
CA TRP A 34 24.32 8.11 -5.83
C TRP A 34 23.95 9.39 -5.07
N VAL A 35 23.34 10.34 -5.77
CA VAL A 35 22.93 11.65 -5.25
C VAL A 35 21.48 11.89 -5.67
N GLN A 36 20.61 12.16 -4.70
CA GLN A 36 19.23 12.54 -4.97
C GLN A 36 19.10 14.06 -5.11
N SER A 37 18.46 14.52 -6.17
CA SER A 37 18.16 15.93 -6.42
C SER A 37 16.78 16.05 -7.08
N ASP A 38 15.93 16.91 -6.54
CA ASP A 38 14.58 17.17 -7.07
C ASP A 38 13.73 15.90 -7.29
N GLY A 39 13.85 14.95 -6.35
CA GLY A 39 13.14 13.66 -6.41
C GLY A 39 13.75 12.62 -7.36
N LYS A 40 14.80 12.96 -8.11
CA LYS A 40 15.49 12.05 -9.04
C LYS A 40 16.86 11.64 -8.52
N TRP A 41 17.30 10.43 -8.87
CA TRP A 41 18.61 9.91 -8.51
C TRP A 41 19.62 10.08 -9.65
N TYR A 42 20.83 10.49 -9.33
CA TYR A 42 21.94 10.66 -10.26
C TYR A 42 23.18 9.96 -9.71
N TYR A 43 24.06 9.43 -10.57
CA TYR A 43 25.31 8.82 -10.13
C TYR A 43 26.51 9.63 -10.60
N TYR A 44 27.50 9.82 -9.72
CA TYR A 44 28.76 10.47 -10.03
C TYR A 44 29.92 9.49 -9.86
N ASP A 45 30.83 9.41 -10.83
CA ASP A 45 31.99 8.53 -10.76
C ASP A 45 33.00 8.95 -9.67
N ASP A 46 34.08 8.18 -9.51
CA ASP A 46 35.18 8.43 -8.55
C ASP A 46 35.89 9.78 -8.75
N LYS A 47 35.68 10.42 -9.90
CA LYS A 47 36.21 11.74 -10.25
C LYS A 47 35.19 12.85 -10.01
N GLY A 48 33.94 12.53 -9.68
CA GLY A 48 32.83 13.45 -9.46
C GLY A 48 32.12 13.86 -10.74
N VAL A 49 32.20 13.06 -11.80
CA VAL A 49 31.54 13.30 -13.09
C VAL A 49 30.21 12.54 -13.14
N MET A 50 29.14 13.24 -13.53
CA MET A 50 27.81 12.63 -13.65
C MET A 50 27.79 11.60 -14.78
N VAL A 51 27.38 10.39 -14.43
CA VAL A 51 27.21 9.25 -15.34
C VAL A 51 25.79 9.30 -15.92
N LYS A 52 25.62 8.92 -17.19
CA LYS A 52 24.34 8.97 -17.93
C LYS A 52 24.34 8.02 -19.13
N ASN A 53 23.17 7.65 -19.66
CA ASN A 53 23.00 6.69 -20.77
C ASN A 53 23.73 5.36 -20.52
N THR A 54 23.69 4.86 -19.30
CA THR A 54 24.37 3.62 -18.94
C THR A 54 23.75 3.01 -17.70
N VAL A 55 24.13 1.78 -17.38
CA VAL A 55 23.63 1.06 -16.20
C VAL A 55 24.73 1.07 -15.15
N VAL A 56 24.42 1.59 -13.96
CA VAL A 56 25.30 1.60 -12.80
C VAL A 56 24.66 0.76 -11.71
N GLU A 57 25.35 -0.29 -11.26
CA GLU A 57 24.88 -1.17 -10.18
C GLU A 57 23.47 -1.77 -10.40
N GLY A 58 23.11 -2.01 -11.67
CA GLY A 58 21.80 -2.57 -12.03
C GLY A 58 20.69 -1.51 -12.25
N HIS A 59 20.99 -0.23 -12.03
CA HIS A 59 20.07 0.86 -12.29
C HIS A 59 20.40 1.58 -13.60
N GLU A 60 19.42 1.73 -14.48
CA GLU A 60 19.58 2.45 -15.74
C GLU A 60 19.53 3.97 -15.52
N LEU A 61 20.50 4.70 -16.07
CA LEU A 61 20.53 6.16 -16.09
C LEU A 61 20.15 6.65 -17.48
N GLY A 62 19.12 7.49 -17.54
CA GLY A 62 18.62 8.10 -18.76
C GLY A 62 19.59 9.13 -19.37
N ALA A 63 19.15 9.76 -20.45
CA ALA A 63 19.97 10.74 -21.18
C ALA A 63 20.25 12.04 -20.42
N ASP A 64 19.40 12.37 -19.44
CA ASP A 64 19.58 13.46 -18.48
C ASP A 64 20.43 13.06 -17.27
N GLY A 65 20.85 11.79 -17.18
CA GLY A 65 21.59 11.23 -16.04
C GLY A 65 20.71 10.84 -14.86
N ALA A 66 19.40 11.04 -14.96
CA ALA A 66 18.47 10.59 -13.94
C ALA A 66 18.29 9.08 -14.04
N MET A 67 18.22 8.42 -12.89
CA MET A 67 17.87 7.01 -12.78
C MET A 67 16.45 6.81 -13.30
N VAL A 68 16.32 5.94 -14.28
CA VAL A 68 15.04 5.45 -14.77
C VAL A 68 14.56 4.46 -13.72
N GLU A 69 13.61 4.88 -12.89
CA GLU A 69 12.81 3.93 -12.13
C GLU A 69 11.99 3.13 -13.14
N SER A 70 12.08 1.80 -13.10
CA SER A 70 11.23 0.93 -13.89
C SER A 70 9.79 1.21 -13.47
N GLN A 71 9.03 1.90 -14.31
CA GLN A 71 7.58 2.00 -14.18
C GLN A 71 6.96 0.67 -14.60
N ASP A 72 7.19 -0.34 -13.79
CA ASP A 72 6.36 -1.54 -13.77
C ASP A 72 5.23 -1.27 -12.77
N ASP A 73 4.20 -0.56 -13.24
CA ASP A 73 2.85 -0.84 -12.79
C ASP A 73 2.63 -2.33 -13.13
N ASP A 74 2.59 -3.20 -12.11
CA ASP A 74 2.45 -4.66 -12.19
C ASP A 74 3.76 -5.49 -12.25
N ALA A 75 4.56 -5.52 -11.16
CA ALA A 75 5.20 -6.75 -10.63
C ALA A 75 6.07 -6.53 -9.37
N LEU A 76 5.73 -7.29 -8.32
CA LEU A 76 6.62 -7.91 -7.32
C LEU A 76 7.60 -7.01 -6.54
N ASN A 77 7.06 -6.34 -5.52
CA ASN A 77 7.84 -5.93 -4.35
C ASN A 77 8.27 -7.17 -3.55
N THR A 78 9.53 -7.56 -3.65
CA THR A 78 10.20 -8.48 -2.73
C THR A 78 11.29 -7.75 -1.97
N GLU A 79 10.98 -7.22 -0.78
CA GLU A 79 11.84 -7.28 0.42
C GLU A 79 10.96 -7.09 1.68
N THR A 80 10.79 -8.21 2.40
CA THR A 80 10.36 -8.34 3.80
C THR A 80 9.25 -7.41 4.29
N VAL A 81 8.06 -7.53 3.70
CA VAL A 81 6.83 -7.42 4.48
C VAL A 81 6.78 -8.69 5.31
N SER A 82 6.88 -8.56 6.64
CA SER A 82 6.54 -9.63 7.57
C SER A 82 5.25 -10.29 7.09
N MET A 83 5.29 -11.60 6.85
CA MET A 83 4.24 -12.46 6.26
C MET A 83 2.84 -12.38 6.90
N GLU A 84 2.63 -11.45 7.83
CA GLU A 84 1.49 -11.31 8.71
C GLU A 84 0.48 -10.25 8.22
N GLU A 85 0.81 -9.38 7.25
CA GLU A 85 -0.11 -8.30 6.83
C GLU A 85 -0.83 -8.57 5.48
N GLN A 86 -0.29 -9.47 4.64
CA GLN A 86 -0.97 -9.87 3.39
C GLN A 86 -2.13 -10.85 3.59
N LEU A 87 -2.37 -11.29 4.83
CA LEU A 87 -3.51 -12.11 5.22
C LEU A 87 -4.65 -11.30 5.85
N ASN A 88 -4.64 -9.96 5.87
CA ASN A 88 -5.70 -9.15 6.50
C ASN A 88 -7.06 -9.15 5.75
N GLN A 89 -7.63 -10.31 5.43
CA GLN A 89 -9.08 -10.46 5.31
C GLN A 89 -9.62 -10.77 6.70
N PRO A 90 -10.06 -9.76 7.47
CA PRO A 90 -10.64 -10.00 8.78
C PRO A 90 -11.82 -10.97 8.67
N ASP A 91 -12.05 -11.74 9.72
CA ASP A 91 -13.24 -12.59 9.80
C ASP A 91 -14.50 -11.74 9.56
N GLY A 92 -15.39 -12.20 8.68
CA GLY A 92 -16.60 -11.45 8.39
C GLY A 92 -17.29 -11.79 7.07
N TRP A 93 -18.29 -10.97 6.78
CA TRP A 93 -19.15 -11.09 5.61
C TRP A 93 -18.53 -10.39 4.39
N TYR A 94 -18.53 -11.08 3.27
CA TYR A 94 -18.06 -10.59 1.98
C TYR A 94 -19.13 -10.85 0.93
N VAL A 95 -19.31 -9.92 0.00
CA VAL A 95 -20.23 -10.08 -1.12
C VAL A 95 -19.45 -10.02 -2.43
N ASN A 96 -19.62 -11.05 -3.25
CA ASN A 96 -19.13 -11.07 -4.62
C ASN A 96 -20.25 -10.56 -5.54
N ASN A 97 -19.98 -9.46 -6.26
CA ASN A 97 -20.90 -8.81 -7.19
C ASN A 97 -20.52 -9.02 -8.67
N GLU A 98 -19.58 -9.92 -8.97
CA GLU A 98 -19.09 -10.17 -10.33
C GLU A 98 -20.08 -11.02 -11.17
N GLU A 99 -20.98 -11.75 -10.50
CA GLU A 99 -22.02 -12.56 -11.14
C GLU A 99 -23.33 -11.79 -11.32
N LYS A 100 -24.28 -12.37 -12.07
CA LYS A 100 -25.62 -11.80 -12.28
C LYS A 100 -26.41 -11.61 -10.98
N GLU A 101 -26.13 -12.43 -9.98
CA GLU A 101 -26.75 -12.37 -8.64
C GLU A 101 -25.64 -12.26 -7.59
N PRO A 102 -25.78 -11.39 -6.58
CA PRO A 102 -24.76 -11.22 -5.55
C PRO A 102 -24.64 -12.48 -4.69
N LYS A 103 -23.40 -12.95 -4.49
CA LYS A 103 -23.11 -14.11 -3.65
C LYS A 103 -22.45 -13.69 -2.35
N TRP A 104 -23.03 -14.08 -1.23
CA TRP A 104 -22.48 -13.80 0.09
C TRP A 104 -21.55 -14.92 0.52
N HIS A 105 -20.46 -14.56 1.17
CA HIS A 105 -19.44 -15.45 1.70
C HIS A 105 -19.11 -15.02 3.12
N TYR A 106 -18.69 -15.96 3.96
CA TYR A 106 -18.09 -15.65 5.24
C TYR A 106 -16.65 -16.12 5.24
N ILE A 107 -15.74 -15.24 5.63
CA ILE A 107 -14.33 -15.55 5.78
C ILE A 107 -14.05 -15.74 7.26
N LYS A 108 -13.37 -16.83 7.59
CA LYS A 108 -12.91 -17.13 8.94
C LYS A 108 -11.54 -17.77 8.88
N ASP A 109 -10.62 -17.34 9.72
CA ASP A 109 -9.24 -17.85 9.74
C ASP A 109 -8.58 -17.77 8.35
N HIS A 110 -8.89 -16.70 7.61
CA HIS A 110 -8.41 -16.42 6.25
C HIS A 110 -8.88 -17.41 5.17
N ALA A 111 -9.98 -18.14 5.39
CA ALA A 111 -10.57 -19.05 4.42
C ALA A 111 -12.10 -18.86 4.31
N TYR A 112 -12.66 -19.18 3.14
CA TYR A 112 -14.11 -19.25 2.99
C TYR A 112 -14.68 -20.36 3.88
N VAL A 113 -15.73 -20.02 4.63
CA VAL A 113 -16.51 -21.00 5.38
C VAL A 113 -17.36 -21.80 4.42
N THR A 114 -17.37 -23.12 4.62
CA THR A 114 -18.30 -24.06 3.98
C THR A 114 -19.12 -24.77 5.06
N GLY A 115 -20.33 -25.20 4.73
CA GLY A 115 -21.23 -25.84 5.68
C GLY A 115 -21.82 -24.88 6.71
N TRP A 116 -22.07 -25.38 7.92
CA TRP A 116 -22.78 -24.65 8.97
C TRP A 116 -21.90 -23.62 9.68
N LEU A 117 -22.43 -22.41 9.86
CA LEU A 117 -21.83 -21.36 10.68
C LEU A 117 -22.87 -20.73 11.61
N ASN A 118 -22.51 -20.54 12.87
CA ASN A 118 -23.29 -19.73 13.80
C ASN A 118 -22.63 -18.35 13.97
N VAL A 119 -23.38 -17.28 13.73
CA VAL A 119 -22.97 -15.89 13.92
C VAL A 119 -24.04 -15.21 14.75
N GLU A 120 -23.71 -14.75 15.95
CA GLU A 120 -24.63 -14.02 16.85
C GLU A 120 -26.00 -14.70 17.01
N ASP A 121 -26.00 -15.97 17.43
CA ASP A 121 -27.20 -16.81 17.63
C ASP A 121 -28.03 -17.07 16.36
N SER A 122 -27.51 -16.73 15.17
CA SER A 122 -28.13 -17.02 13.88
C SER A 122 -27.30 -18.06 13.12
N TRP A 123 -27.97 -19.11 12.62
CA TRP A 123 -27.32 -20.15 11.80
C TRP A 123 -27.39 -19.83 10.31
N TYR A 124 -26.30 -20.08 9.61
CA TYR A 124 -26.11 -19.92 8.17
C TYR A 124 -25.52 -21.20 7.58
N TYR A 125 -25.73 -21.42 6.29
CA TYR A 125 -25.15 -22.54 5.56
C TYR A 125 -24.48 -22.06 4.29
N PHE A 126 -23.28 -22.55 4.03
CA PHE A 126 -22.47 -22.24 2.86
C PHE A 126 -22.27 -23.50 2.02
N ASP A 127 -22.36 -23.38 0.71
CA ASP A 127 -22.12 -24.48 -0.22
C ASP A 127 -20.63 -24.86 -0.30
N GLU A 128 -20.29 -25.84 -1.16
CA GLU A 128 -18.91 -26.32 -1.34
C GLU A 128 -17.98 -25.24 -1.93
N GLN A 129 -18.54 -24.21 -2.55
CA GLN A 129 -17.82 -23.06 -3.10
C GLN A 129 -17.78 -21.89 -2.11
N GLY A 130 -18.34 -22.07 -0.91
CA GLY A 130 -18.39 -21.07 0.16
C GLY A 130 -19.47 -20.01 -0.03
N ALA A 131 -20.39 -20.17 -0.97
CA ALA A 131 -21.50 -19.24 -1.17
C ALA A 131 -22.65 -19.55 -0.21
N MET A 132 -23.20 -18.50 0.39
CA MET A 132 -24.28 -18.58 1.37
C MET A 132 -25.59 -18.99 0.70
N VAL A 133 -26.25 -19.99 1.28
CA VAL A 133 -27.61 -20.38 0.93
C VAL A 133 -28.59 -19.36 1.51
N ASN A 134 -29.47 -18.80 0.68
CA ASN A 134 -30.54 -17.89 1.06
C ASN A 134 -31.81 -18.12 0.23
N ASP A 135 -32.92 -17.56 0.72
CA ASP A 135 -34.24 -17.58 0.11
C ASP A 135 -34.68 -18.95 -0.45
N THR A 136 -34.35 -20.02 0.28
CA THR A 136 -34.58 -21.39 -0.19
C THR A 136 -34.65 -22.39 0.95
N THR A 137 -35.03 -23.63 0.60
CA THR A 137 -35.01 -24.78 1.49
C THR A 137 -34.04 -25.82 0.93
N ILE A 138 -33.14 -26.33 1.77
CA ILE A 138 -32.21 -27.40 1.41
C ILE A 138 -32.38 -28.60 2.35
N GLU A 139 -32.20 -29.81 1.82
CA GLU A 139 -32.18 -31.04 2.59
C GLU A 139 -30.73 -31.40 2.94
N ILE A 140 -30.42 -31.51 4.22
CA ILE A 140 -29.11 -31.95 4.73
C ILE A 140 -29.35 -33.14 5.65
N GLU A 141 -28.78 -34.29 5.30
CA GLU A 141 -28.89 -35.55 6.07
C GLU A 141 -30.36 -35.98 6.32
N GLY A 142 -31.24 -35.76 5.33
CA GLY A 142 -32.67 -36.13 5.42
C GLY A 142 -33.51 -35.19 6.29
N LYS A 143 -32.99 -34.00 6.60
CA LYS A 143 -33.72 -32.92 7.29
C LYS A 143 -33.72 -31.66 6.45
N ASP A 144 -34.91 -31.06 6.31
CA ASP A 144 -35.08 -29.78 5.61
C ASP A 144 -34.70 -28.60 6.51
N TYR A 145 -33.98 -27.65 5.93
CA TYR A 145 -33.58 -26.41 6.56
C TYR A 145 -34.02 -25.22 5.71
N ILE A 146 -34.71 -24.27 6.34
CA ILE A 146 -35.37 -23.14 5.68
C ILE A 146 -34.54 -21.88 5.93
N PHE A 147 -34.06 -21.26 4.85
CA PHE A 147 -33.22 -20.06 4.86
C PHE A 147 -34.02 -18.85 4.37
N SER A 148 -33.96 -17.75 5.13
CA SER A 148 -34.55 -16.47 4.71
C SER A 148 -33.77 -15.82 3.57
N GLU A 149 -34.29 -14.72 3.00
CA GLU A 149 -33.59 -13.86 2.03
C GLU A 149 -32.22 -13.38 2.53
N THR A 150 -32.06 -13.20 3.85
CA THR A 150 -30.79 -12.82 4.48
C THR A 150 -29.90 -14.01 4.84
N GLY A 151 -30.26 -15.22 4.42
CA GLY A 151 -29.54 -16.48 4.69
C GLY A 151 -29.68 -17.02 6.12
N LYS A 152 -30.57 -16.46 6.95
CA LYS A 152 -30.76 -16.96 8.32
C LYS A 152 -31.59 -18.25 8.28
N CYS A 153 -31.08 -19.30 8.89
CA CYS A 153 -31.83 -20.54 9.09
C CYS A 153 -32.89 -20.35 10.17
N THR A 154 -34.14 -20.64 9.84
CA THR A 154 -35.31 -20.34 10.70
C THR A 154 -35.77 -21.52 11.56
N ASN A 155 -35.31 -22.73 11.25
CA ASN A 155 -35.78 -23.98 11.85
C ASN A 155 -34.65 -24.84 12.43
N LYS A 156 -33.46 -24.25 12.65
CA LYS A 156 -32.35 -24.87 13.38
C LYS A 156 -32.32 -24.33 14.81
N GLU A 157 -32.34 -25.25 15.77
CA GLU A 157 -32.24 -24.91 17.20
C GLU A 157 -30.78 -24.52 17.54
N SER A 158 -30.62 -23.62 18.53
CA SER A 158 -29.34 -23.15 19.07
C SER A 158 -28.64 -24.24 19.88
#